data_AF-A0AAW5WUU4-F1
#
_entry.id   AF-A0AAW5WUU4-F1
#
_cell.length_a   1.000
_cell.length_b   1.000
_cell.length_c   1.000
_cell.angle_alpha   90.00
_cell.angle_beta   90.00
_cell.angle_gamma   90.00
#
_symmetry.space_group_name_H-M   'P 1'
#
loop_
_entity.id
_entity.type
_entity.pdbx_description
1 polymer ?
#
loop_
_entity_poly.entity_id
_entity_poly.type
_entity_poly.pdbx_seq_one_letter_code
_entity_poly.pdbx_strand_id
1 'polypeptide(L)'
;MVNVDVEKTANFDHQAQQIKRLLKVEGLQTYVTSDTLLADEFSNTTEEGIKKTAVITIIFIFIVLVLVFRSLIIPLVSLLNVGITMIISLSLVMNLAKYFNFPISDFTQVFLVIILFGIGTDYNILLYDKFKEELANSNQYQAINVVKASAGRTILYSGLSVFIGFAALSFAKFSFYRSAVSCSVGVLVLLAVLLTLNYFFMAVLGRKLFWPSHNFKVQQSSQVWRFLSQRGLKQPLIYIVIFRVIAGITIVNAPQQLNFNSADEVPNSNPIKKGYLIAQRDFSKGKISPTTINIKLNHPLNNQQDLAAIDQITNAVKKNSGVKSVMSVTQPTGRPLNQLYVKIN
;
A
#
# COMPACT_ATOMS: atom_id res chain seq x y z
N MET A 1 34.57 -4.45 -2.71
CA MET A 1 33.54 -3.60 -2.07
C MET A 1 34.25 -2.41 -1.46
N VAL A 2 33.84 -1.20 -1.84
CA VAL A 2 34.33 0.05 -1.27
C VAL A 2 33.19 0.63 -0.44
N ASN A 3 33.38 0.78 0.86
CA ASN A 3 32.38 1.38 1.74
C ASN A 3 32.65 2.88 1.81
N VAL A 4 31.62 3.66 1.53
CA VAL A 4 31.66 5.13 1.62
C VAL A 4 30.72 5.53 2.76
N ASP A 5 31.27 6.21 3.76
CA ASP A 5 30.49 6.81 4.82
C ASP A 5 30.13 8.25 4.40
N VAL A 6 28.84 8.57 4.42
CA VAL A 6 28.32 9.86 3.92
C VAL A 6 27.88 10.70 5.10
N GLU A 7 28.32 11.96 5.17
CA GLU A 7 27.98 12.87 6.26
C GLU A 7 26.46 13.06 6.42
N LYS A 8 26.02 13.17 7.68
CA LYS A 8 24.61 13.31 8.07
C LYS A 8 23.91 14.56 7.48
N THR A 9 24.68 15.58 7.10
CA THR A 9 24.21 16.85 6.53
C THR A 9 24.04 16.81 5.01
N ALA A 10 24.54 15.77 4.34
CA ALA A 10 24.49 15.69 2.90
C ALA A 10 23.19 15.05 2.41
N ASN A 11 22.65 15.54 1.29
CA ASN A 11 21.56 14.86 0.59
C ASN A 11 22.12 13.56 0.00
N PHE A 12 21.67 12.44 0.57
CA PHE A 12 22.20 11.11 0.29
C PHE A 12 21.99 10.69 -1.17
N ASP A 13 20.83 11.01 -1.78
CA ASP A 13 20.56 10.73 -3.19
C ASP A 13 21.50 11.49 -4.13
N HIS A 14 21.71 12.78 -3.83
CA HIS A 14 22.60 13.62 -4.62
C HIS A 14 24.06 13.12 -4.54
N GLN A 15 24.51 12.75 -3.34
CA GLN A 15 25.83 12.15 -3.11
C GLN A 15 25.96 10.81 -3.85
N ALA A 16 24.97 9.92 -3.76
CA ALA A 16 24.98 8.65 -4.46
C ALA A 16 25.05 8.82 -5.99
N GLN A 17 24.34 9.81 -6.54
CA GLN A 17 24.43 10.15 -7.96
C GLN A 17 25.80 10.72 -8.36
N GLN A 18 26.40 11.58 -7.53
CA GLN A 18 27.75 12.10 -7.76
C GLN A 18 28.79 10.97 -7.73
N ILE A 19 28.73 10.09 -6.73
CA ILE A 19 29.58 8.90 -6.63
C ILE A 19 29.42 8.03 -7.88
N LYS A 20 28.18 7.79 -8.32
CA LYS A 20 27.92 7.02 -9.55
C LYS A 20 28.55 7.65 -10.80
N ARG A 21 28.62 8.98 -10.89
CA ARG A 21 29.29 9.67 -12.01
C ARG A 21 30.81 9.51 -11.96
N LEU A 22 31.40 9.54 -10.77
CA LEU A 22 32.85 9.38 -10.55
C LEU A 22 33.34 7.94 -10.79
N LEU A 23 32.45 6.96 -10.69
CA LEU A 23 32.77 5.53 -10.83
C LEU A 23 32.84 5.01 -12.28
N LYS A 24 32.69 5.88 -13.30
CA LYS A 24 32.83 5.48 -14.71
C LYS A 24 34.30 5.22 -15.08
N VAL A 25 34.80 4.04 -14.73
CA VAL A 25 36.10 3.53 -15.16
C VAL A 25 35.90 2.64 -16.37
N GLU A 26 36.65 2.88 -17.45
CA GLU A 26 36.57 2.06 -18.67
C GLU A 26 36.87 0.58 -18.36
N GLY A 27 36.01 -0.32 -18.85
CA GLY A 27 36.13 -1.76 -18.63
C GLY A 27 35.59 -2.28 -17.28
N LEU A 28 35.17 -1.41 -16.35
CA LEU A 28 34.66 -1.82 -15.04
C LEU A 28 33.16 -1.56 -14.90
N GLN A 29 32.36 -2.62 -14.68
CA GLN A 29 30.95 -2.47 -14.29
C GLN A 29 30.85 -2.18 -12.80
N THR A 30 30.46 -0.95 -12.45
CA THR A 30 30.31 -0.51 -11.06
C THR A 30 28.84 -0.41 -10.67
N TYR A 31 28.49 -0.94 -9.50
CA TYR A 31 27.16 -0.82 -8.90
C TYR A 31 27.26 -0.09 -7.56
N VAL A 32 26.30 0.80 -7.29
CA VAL A 32 26.16 1.51 -6.02
C VAL A 32 24.92 0.97 -5.32
N THR A 33 25.07 0.56 -4.07
CA THR A 33 23.99 -0.04 -3.27
C THR A 33 24.16 0.31 -1.80
N SER A 34 23.04 0.40 -1.09
CA SER A 34 22.97 0.46 0.38
C SER A 34 21.55 0.07 0.80
N ASP A 35 21.34 -0.19 2.10
CA ASP A 35 19.99 -0.45 2.63
C ASP A 35 19.07 0.78 2.44
N THR A 36 19.62 1.99 2.54
CA THR A 36 18.89 3.24 2.28
C THR A 36 18.51 3.40 0.82
N LEU A 37 19.45 3.22 -0.13
CA LEU A 37 19.15 3.28 -1.56
C LEU A 37 18.13 2.22 -1.99
N LEU A 38 18.16 1.02 -1.38
CA LEU A 38 17.16 -0.01 -1.64
C LEU A 38 15.78 0.38 -1.11
N ALA A 39 15.71 0.98 0.09
CA ALA A 39 14.45 1.45 0.65
C ALA A 39 13.84 2.59 -0.19
N ASP A 40 14.66 3.56 -0.60
CA ASP A 40 14.26 4.68 -1.45
C ASP A 40 13.81 4.18 -2.83
N GLU A 41 14.57 3.25 -3.44
CA GLU A 41 14.21 2.66 -4.73
C GLU A 41 12.93 1.82 -4.66
N PHE A 42 12.73 1.09 -3.57
CA PHE A 42 11.49 0.35 -3.31
C PHE A 42 10.30 1.32 -3.23
N SER A 43 10.44 2.43 -2.49
CA SER A 43 9.40 3.46 -2.39
C SER A 43 9.10 4.10 -3.76
N ASN A 44 10.13 4.50 -4.51
CA ASN A 44 9.99 5.09 -5.85
C ASN A 44 9.35 4.13 -6.85
N THR A 45 9.83 2.87 -6.90
CA THR A 45 9.28 1.83 -7.79
C THR A 45 7.82 1.57 -7.45
N THR A 46 7.49 1.54 -6.16
CA THR A 46 6.13 1.40 -5.67
C THR A 46 5.28 2.58 -6.15
N GLU A 47 5.71 3.82 -5.94
CA GLU A 47 4.98 5.04 -6.37
C GLU A 47 4.71 5.05 -7.88
N GLU A 48 5.71 4.72 -8.70
CA GLU A 48 5.54 4.60 -10.15
C GLU A 48 4.57 3.47 -10.53
N GLY A 49 4.70 2.32 -9.89
CA GLY A 49 3.80 1.18 -10.05
C GLY A 49 2.35 1.55 -9.74
N ILE A 50 2.14 2.32 -8.68
CA ILE A 50 0.82 2.84 -8.27
C ILE A 50 0.27 3.79 -9.33
N LYS A 51 1.07 4.76 -9.81
CA LYS A 51 0.62 5.71 -10.86
C LYS A 51 0.19 4.96 -12.12
N LYS A 52 1.01 4.00 -12.58
CA LYS A 52 0.68 3.16 -13.75
C LYS A 52 -0.58 2.34 -13.51
N THR A 53 -0.67 1.66 -12.37
CA THR A 53 -1.82 0.81 -12.03
C THR A 53 -3.10 1.62 -11.87
N ALA A 54 -3.03 2.83 -11.29
CA ALA A 54 -4.17 3.73 -11.16
C ALA A 54 -4.73 4.13 -12.53
N VAL A 55 -3.87 4.52 -13.48
CA VAL A 55 -4.30 4.86 -14.85
C VAL A 55 -4.95 3.64 -15.53
N ILE A 56 -4.32 2.46 -15.44
CA ILE A 56 -4.86 1.21 -16.00
C ILE A 56 -6.23 0.89 -15.38
N THR A 57 -6.35 1.05 -14.05
CA THR A 57 -7.58 0.78 -13.30
C THR A 57 -8.71 1.74 -13.72
N ILE A 58 -8.41 3.03 -13.87
CA ILE A 58 -9.38 4.03 -14.32
C ILE A 58 -9.90 3.70 -15.72
N ILE A 59 -9.00 3.34 -16.65
CA ILE A 59 -9.38 2.93 -18.01
C ILE A 59 -10.22 1.65 -17.97
N PHE A 60 -9.82 0.68 -17.16
CA PHE A 60 -10.55 -0.58 -17.00
C PHE A 60 -11.96 -0.36 -16.44
N ILE A 61 -12.09 0.43 -15.36
CA ILE A 61 -13.38 0.82 -14.77
C ILE A 61 -14.23 1.56 -15.80
N PHE A 62 -13.64 2.49 -16.56
CA PHE A 62 -14.34 3.19 -17.63
C PHE A 62 -14.97 2.21 -18.62
N ILE A 63 -14.17 1.25 -19.13
CA ILE A 63 -14.64 0.23 -20.08
C ILE A 63 -15.76 -0.61 -19.47
N VAL A 64 -15.59 -1.08 -18.23
CA VAL A 64 -16.61 -1.90 -17.54
C VAL A 64 -17.92 -1.11 -17.37
N LEU A 65 -17.86 0.15 -16.93
CA LEU A 65 -19.05 0.99 -16.78
C LEU A 65 -19.73 1.27 -18.12
N VAL A 66 -18.95 1.47 -19.20
CA VAL A 66 -19.50 1.61 -20.56
C VAL A 66 -20.26 0.34 -20.95
N LEU A 67 -19.70 -0.85 -20.68
CA LEU A 67 -20.35 -2.12 -20.99
C LEU A 67 -21.62 -2.35 -20.17
N VAL A 68 -21.58 -2.05 -18.87
CA VAL A 68 -22.71 -2.23 -17.95
C VAL A 68 -23.87 -1.30 -18.32
N PHE A 69 -23.60 0.00 -18.47
CA PHE A 69 -24.66 0.99 -18.69
C PHE A 69 -24.97 1.27 -20.15
N ARG A 70 -24.09 0.84 -21.07
CA ARG A 70 -24.13 1.23 -22.50
C ARG A 70 -24.21 2.75 -22.68
N SER A 71 -23.54 3.48 -21.80
CA SER A 71 -23.49 4.95 -21.73
C SER A 71 -22.04 5.40 -21.57
N LEU A 72 -21.68 6.50 -22.24
CA LEU A 72 -20.38 7.15 -22.07
C LEU A 72 -20.38 8.20 -20.96
N ILE A 73 -21.56 8.75 -20.62
CA ILE A 73 -21.67 9.86 -19.66
C ILE A 73 -21.61 9.32 -18.22
N ILE A 74 -22.22 8.16 -17.94
CA ILE A 74 -22.18 7.53 -16.60
C ILE A 74 -20.74 7.27 -16.13
N PRO A 75 -19.88 6.59 -16.92
CA PRO A 75 -18.49 6.39 -16.54
C PRO A 75 -17.76 7.71 -16.24
N LEU A 76 -17.97 8.75 -17.05
CA LEU A 76 -17.32 10.05 -16.85
C LEU A 76 -17.76 10.71 -15.55
N VAL A 77 -19.07 10.76 -15.27
CA VAL A 77 -19.60 11.34 -14.03
C VAL A 77 -19.18 10.52 -12.82
N SER A 78 -19.22 9.19 -12.92
CA SER A 78 -18.78 8.26 -11.86
C SER A 78 -17.32 8.50 -11.49
N LEU A 79 -16.43 8.46 -12.47
CA LEU A 79 -14.99 8.64 -12.27
C LEU A 79 -14.66 10.07 -11.82
N LEU A 80 -15.39 11.08 -12.29
CA LEU A 80 -15.26 12.45 -11.82
C LEU A 80 -15.61 12.58 -10.35
N ASN A 81 -16.73 11.99 -9.91
CA ASN A 81 -17.17 12.04 -8.51
C ASN A 81 -16.17 11.32 -7.59
N VAL A 82 -15.70 10.15 -8.00
CA VAL A 82 -14.67 9.40 -7.26
C VAL A 82 -13.33 10.16 -7.28
N GLY A 83 -12.95 10.77 -8.39
CA GLY A 83 -11.74 11.58 -8.49
C GLY A 83 -11.77 12.81 -7.58
N ILE A 84 -12.89 13.53 -7.53
CA ILE A 84 -13.11 14.63 -6.58
C ILE A 84 -13.02 14.12 -5.14
N THR A 85 -13.67 12.98 -4.86
CA THR A 85 -13.58 12.31 -3.55
C THR A 85 -12.12 12.02 -3.19
N MET A 86 -11.31 11.53 -4.12
CA MET A 86 -9.91 11.22 -3.86
C MET A 86 -9.10 12.48 -3.49
N ILE A 87 -9.27 13.58 -4.22
CA ILE A 87 -8.55 14.85 -3.97
C ILE A 87 -8.93 15.41 -2.59
N ILE A 88 -10.23 15.70 -2.43
CA ILE A 88 -11.03 15.42 -1.24
C ILE A 88 -10.30 14.86 0.00
N SER A 89 -10.37 13.53 0.05
CA SER A 89 -9.87 12.68 1.12
C SER A 89 -8.38 12.82 1.32
N LEU A 90 -7.58 12.89 0.26
CA LEU A 90 -6.14 13.03 0.38
C LEU A 90 -5.79 14.35 1.07
N SER A 91 -6.38 15.48 0.65
CA SER A 91 -6.18 16.77 1.30
C SER A 91 -6.60 16.76 2.76
N LEU A 92 -7.73 16.12 3.10
CA LEU A 92 -8.16 16.01 4.49
C LEU A 92 -7.22 15.14 5.32
N VAL A 93 -6.81 13.97 4.82
CA VAL A 93 -5.88 13.07 5.50
C VAL A 93 -4.53 13.73 5.70
N MET A 94 -4.00 14.45 4.71
CA MET A 94 -2.73 15.16 4.85
C MET A 94 -2.81 16.30 5.87
N ASN A 95 -3.94 17.02 5.93
CA ASN A 95 -4.16 18.01 6.99
C ASN A 95 -4.29 17.36 8.37
N LEU A 96 -5.00 16.23 8.48
CA LEU A 96 -5.08 15.47 9.72
C LEU A 96 -3.69 14.97 10.17
N ALA A 97 -2.85 14.54 9.23
CA ALA A 97 -1.48 14.14 9.53
C ALA A 97 -0.67 15.32 10.08
N LYS A 98 -0.76 16.49 9.43
CA LYS A 98 -0.04 17.70 9.81
C LYS A 98 -0.46 18.28 11.17
N TYR A 99 -1.76 18.33 11.46
CA TYR A 99 -2.29 19.04 12.63
C TYR A 99 -2.62 18.12 13.81
N PHE A 100 -2.93 16.85 13.56
CA PHE A 100 -3.42 15.90 14.58
C PHE A 100 -2.55 14.64 14.69
N ASN A 101 -1.37 14.61 14.07
CA ASN A 101 -0.47 13.44 14.02
C ASN A 101 -1.20 12.16 13.57
N PHE A 102 -2.11 12.30 12.61
CA PHE A 102 -2.87 11.19 12.06
C PHE A 102 -1.93 10.19 11.36
N PRO A 103 -2.13 8.87 11.55
CA PRO A 103 -1.24 7.87 10.99
C PRO A 103 -1.32 7.82 9.46
N ILE A 104 -0.18 8.02 8.80
CA ILE A 104 -0.01 7.88 7.35
C ILE A 104 1.21 7.01 7.03
N SER A 105 1.24 6.45 5.83
CA SER A 105 2.39 5.75 5.27
C SER A 105 2.52 6.06 3.78
N ASP A 106 3.62 5.64 3.18
CA ASP A 106 3.85 5.74 1.73
C ASP A 106 2.75 5.01 0.91
N PHE A 107 2.02 4.09 1.54
CA PHE A 107 0.93 3.33 0.93
C PHE A 107 -0.45 3.97 1.12
N THR A 108 -0.58 5.03 1.92
CA THR A 108 -1.87 5.68 2.21
C THR A 108 -2.59 6.10 0.92
N GLN A 109 -1.86 6.68 -0.03
CA GLN A 109 -2.44 7.09 -1.32
C GLN A 109 -2.97 5.89 -2.11
N VAL A 110 -2.27 4.76 -2.07
CA VAL A 110 -2.65 3.52 -2.77
C VAL A 110 -3.95 2.97 -2.23
N PHE A 111 -4.04 2.87 -0.90
CA PHE A 111 -5.22 2.36 -0.25
C PHE A 111 -6.42 3.23 -0.59
N LEU A 112 -6.27 4.55 -0.55
CA LEU A 112 -7.34 5.47 -0.96
C LEU A 112 -7.76 5.27 -2.42
N VAL A 113 -6.82 5.16 -3.36
CA VAL A 113 -7.17 4.93 -4.77
C VAL A 113 -7.94 3.62 -4.93
N ILE A 114 -7.43 2.50 -4.41
CA ILE A 114 -8.06 1.18 -4.60
C ILE A 114 -9.46 1.16 -3.96
N ILE A 115 -9.58 1.65 -2.73
CA ILE A 115 -10.84 1.59 -1.97
C ILE A 115 -11.88 2.54 -2.54
N LEU A 116 -11.50 3.79 -2.85
CA LEU A 116 -12.45 4.79 -3.34
C LEU A 116 -12.91 4.47 -4.75
N PHE A 117 -12.02 3.99 -5.63
CA PHE A 117 -12.41 3.61 -6.99
C PHE A 117 -13.21 2.31 -7.03
N GLY A 118 -12.88 1.30 -6.21
CA GLY A 118 -13.67 0.08 -6.12
C GLY A 118 -15.07 0.36 -5.57
N ILE A 119 -15.13 0.78 -4.31
CA ILE A 119 -16.41 0.96 -3.59
C ILE A 119 -17.23 2.10 -4.20
N GLY A 120 -16.58 3.20 -4.62
CA GLY A 120 -17.26 4.32 -5.25
C GLY A 120 -17.91 3.96 -6.57
N THR A 121 -17.24 3.13 -7.38
CA THR A 121 -17.82 2.63 -8.64
C THR A 121 -19.00 1.71 -8.37
N ASP A 122 -18.88 0.77 -7.43
CA ASP A 122 -19.96 -0.16 -7.08
C ASP A 122 -21.20 0.58 -6.58
N TYR A 123 -21.01 1.58 -5.73
CA TYR A 123 -22.11 2.42 -5.23
C TYR A 123 -22.71 3.30 -6.33
N ASN A 124 -21.90 3.84 -7.24
CA ASN A 124 -22.40 4.54 -8.42
C ASN A 124 -23.25 3.62 -9.30
N ILE A 125 -22.81 2.38 -9.52
CA ILE A 125 -23.59 1.41 -10.29
C ILE A 125 -24.97 1.22 -9.65
N LEU A 126 -25.01 0.95 -8.33
CA LEU A 126 -26.27 0.72 -7.62
C LEU A 126 -27.20 1.96 -7.64
N LEU A 127 -26.66 3.17 -7.49
CA LEU A 127 -27.42 4.41 -7.59
C LEU A 127 -27.99 4.63 -8.98
N TYR A 128 -27.15 4.52 -10.02
CA TYR A 128 -27.56 4.81 -11.39
C TYR A 128 -28.48 3.74 -11.94
N ASP A 129 -28.31 2.47 -11.56
CA ASP A 129 -29.22 1.39 -11.98
C ASP A 129 -30.62 1.60 -11.39
N LYS A 130 -30.70 1.94 -10.09
CA LYS A 130 -31.99 2.29 -9.48
C LYS A 130 -32.59 3.55 -10.07
N PHE A 131 -31.78 4.57 -10.34
CA PHE A 131 -32.24 5.80 -11.01
C PHE A 131 -32.77 5.51 -12.42
N LYS A 132 -32.11 4.63 -13.17
CA LYS A 132 -32.54 4.19 -14.50
C LYS A 132 -33.89 3.49 -14.46
N GLU A 133 -34.07 2.59 -13.48
CA GLU A 133 -35.32 1.86 -13.27
C GLU A 133 -36.49 2.82 -13.02
N GLU A 134 -36.31 3.80 -12.14
CA GLU A 134 -37.37 4.77 -11.82
C GLU A 134 -37.63 5.76 -12.97
N LEU A 135 -36.59 6.15 -13.73
CA LEU A 135 -36.75 7.01 -14.92
C LEU A 135 -37.62 6.40 -16.02
N ALA A 136 -37.81 5.07 -16.02
CA ALA A 136 -38.70 4.43 -16.95
C ALA A 136 -40.16 4.89 -16.75
N ASN A 137 -40.56 5.15 -15.50
CA ASN A 137 -41.95 5.37 -15.10
C ASN A 137 -42.21 6.76 -14.51
N SER A 138 -41.19 7.53 -14.14
CA SER A 138 -41.35 8.84 -13.49
C SER A 138 -40.48 9.95 -14.09
N ASN A 139 -40.72 11.19 -13.66
CA ASN A 139 -39.80 12.29 -13.95
C ASN A 139 -38.51 12.17 -13.11
N GLN A 140 -37.46 12.91 -13.48
CA GLN A 140 -36.15 12.82 -12.84
C GLN A 140 -36.16 13.17 -11.35
N TYR A 141 -36.96 14.15 -10.93
CA TYR A 141 -37.02 14.59 -9.53
C TYR A 141 -37.72 13.57 -8.63
N GLN A 142 -38.81 12.98 -9.12
CA GLN A 142 -39.50 11.88 -8.44
C GLN A 142 -38.61 10.64 -8.35
N ALA A 143 -37.91 10.29 -9.43
CA ALA A 143 -36.95 9.19 -9.43
C ALA A 143 -35.85 9.38 -8.38
N ILE A 144 -35.29 10.59 -8.26
CA ILE A 144 -34.27 10.90 -7.24
C ILE A 144 -34.80 10.68 -5.82
N ASN A 145 -36.05 11.04 -5.54
CA ASN A 145 -36.64 10.83 -4.21
C ASN A 145 -36.74 9.34 -3.87
N VAL A 146 -37.13 8.50 -4.83
CA VAL A 146 -37.18 7.04 -4.66
C VAL A 146 -35.77 6.46 -4.50
N VAL A 147 -34.81 6.91 -5.32
CA VAL A 147 -33.40 6.49 -5.22
C VAL A 147 -32.82 6.83 -3.86
N LYS A 148 -33.06 8.04 -3.34
CA LYS A 148 -32.63 8.46 -1.99
C LYS A 148 -33.18 7.54 -0.90
N ALA A 149 -34.46 7.19 -0.98
CA ALA A 149 -35.13 6.36 0.02
C ALA A 149 -34.75 4.87 -0.05
N SER A 150 -34.24 4.40 -1.20
CA SER A 150 -33.86 3.01 -1.43
C SER A 150 -32.33 2.88 -1.54
N ALA A 151 -31.79 2.95 -2.75
CA ALA A 151 -30.38 2.81 -3.07
C ALA A 151 -29.46 3.72 -2.22
N GLY A 152 -29.86 4.97 -1.99
CA GLY A 152 -29.14 5.92 -1.13
C GLY A 152 -29.01 5.44 0.31
N ARG A 153 -30.08 4.90 0.90
CA ARG A 153 -30.04 4.30 2.25
C ARG A 153 -29.18 3.04 2.27
N THR A 154 -29.29 2.17 1.28
CA THR A 154 -28.45 0.96 1.16
C THR A 154 -26.97 1.31 1.14
N ILE A 155 -26.58 2.31 0.37
CA ILE A 155 -25.19 2.78 0.28
C ILE A 155 -24.72 3.41 1.57
N LEU A 156 -25.58 4.17 2.26
CA LEU A 156 -25.25 4.74 3.56
C LEU A 156 -24.94 3.65 4.58
N TYR A 157 -25.77 2.59 4.68
CA TYR A 157 -25.52 1.47 5.59
C TYR A 157 -24.27 0.65 5.23
N SER A 158 -24.11 0.33 3.94
CA SER A 158 -22.94 -0.40 3.45
C SER A 158 -21.65 0.40 3.67
N GLY A 159 -21.65 1.69 3.30
CA GLY A 159 -20.49 2.57 3.46
C GLY A 159 -20.16 2.83 4.92
N LEU A 160 -21.15 2.96 5.81
CA LEU A 160 -20.89 3.10 7.24
C LEU A 160 -20.24 1.83 7.82
N SER A 161 -20.65 0.66 7.35
CA SER A 161 -20.02 -0.61 7.74
C SER A 161 -18.56 -0.68 7.32
N VAL A 162 -18.25 -0.26 6.09
CA VAL A 162 -16.86 -0.15 5.58
C VAL A 162 -16.07 0.88 6.39
N PHE A 163 -16.66 2.04 6.68
CA PHE A 163 -16.06 3.07 7.53
C PHE A 163 -15.66 2.49 8.89
N ILE A 164 -16.56 1.78 9.57
CA ILE A 164 -16.30 1.14 10.87
C ILE A 164 -15.15 0.13 10.75
N GLY A 165 -15.14 -0.68 9.69
CA GLY A 165 -14.06 -1.65 9.45
C GLY A 165 -12.68 -0.99 9.34
N PHE A 166 -12.56 0.08 8.54
CA PHE A 166 -11.29 0.81 8.44
C PHE A 166 -10.97 1.62 9.70
N ALA A 167 -11.97 2.17 10.38
CA ALA A 167 -11.78 2.90 11.63
C ALA A 167 -11.25 1.98 12.74
N ALA A 168 -11.65 0.70 12.77
CA ALA A 168 -11.14 -0.29 13.71
C ALA A 168 -9.62 -0.53 13.58
N LEU A 169 -9.02 -0.28 12.41
CA LEU A 169 -7.57 -0.35 12.23
C LEU A 169 -6.81 0.72 13.01
N SER A 170 -7.50 1.69 13.64
CA SER A 170 -6.87 2.67 14.53
C SER A 170 -6.26 2.04 15.77
N PHE A 171 -6.75 0.86 16.16
CA PHE A 171 -6.21 0.04 17.26
C PHE A 171 -4.98 -0.80 16.84
N ALA A 172 -4.61 -0.83 15.56
CA ALA A 172 -3.46 -1.57 15.10
C ALA A 172 -2.15 -0.96 15.65
N LYS A 173 -1.26 -1.80 16.18
CA LYS A 173 0.06 -1.39 16.70
C LYS A 173 1.08 -1.16 15.59
N PHE A 174 0.94 -1.86 14.47
CA PHE A 174 1.87 -1.73 13.35
C PHE A 174 1.48 -0.54 12.46
N SER A 175 2.40 0.42 12.30
CA SER A 175 2.13 1.70 11.62
C SER A 175 1.55 1.54 10.22
N PHE A 176 2.05 0.56 9.46
CA PHE A 176 1.54 0.24 8.13
C PHE A 176 0.04 -0.07 8.13
N TYR A 177 -0.43 -0.99 8.98
CA TYR A 177 -1.86 -1.31 9.09
C TYR A 177 -2.65 -0.16 9.69
N ARG A 178 -2.08 0.56 10.66
CA ARG A 178 -2.73 1.72 11.26
C ARG A 178 -2.95 2.86 10.26
N SER A 179 -2.08 3.01 9.27
CA SER A 179 -2.23 4.01 8.20
C SER A 179 -3.44 3.77 7.29
N ALA A 180 -3.99 2.55 7.25
CA ALA A 180 -5.21 2.26 6.49
C ALA A 180 -6.46 2.92 7.09
N VAL A 181 -6.40 3.47 8.31
CA VAL A 181 -7.48 4.29 8.88
C VAL A 181 -7.79 5.51 8.02
N SER A 182 -6.83 6.01 7.23
CA SER A 182 -7.07 7.04 6.22
C SER A 182 -8.22 6.69 5.26
N CYS A 183 -8.42 5.41 4.95
CA CYS A 183 -9.52 4.95 4.12
C CYS A 183 -10.89 5.18 4.76
N SER A 184 -10.98 5.19 6.09
CA SER A 184 -12.24 5.49 6.78
C SER A 184 -12.68 6.94 6.51
N VAL A 185 -11.74 7.89 6.60
CA VAL A 185 -11.96 9.30 6.20
C VAL A 185 -12.35 9.36 4.73
N GLY A 186 -11.65 8.59 3.88
CA GLY A 186 -11.97 8.49 2.47
C GLY A 186 -13.40 8.07 2.19
N VAL A 187 -13.87 7.02 2.87
CA VAL A 187 -15.22 6.48 2.71
C VAL A 187 -16.29 7.46 3.19
N LEU A 188 -16.05 8.25 4.25
CA LEU A 188 -16.98 9.29 4.67
C LEU A 188 -17.11 10.39 3.63
N VAL A 189 -15.99 10.85 3.07
CA VAL A 189 -16.00 11.83 1.97
C VAL A 189 -16.70 11.25 0.76
N LEU A 190 -16.46 9.98 0.44
CA LEU A 190 -17.12 9.28 -0.66
C LEU A 190 -18.62 9.29 -0.47
N LEU A 191 -19.12 8.88 0.69
CA LEU A 191 -20.54 8.91 0.99
C LEU A 191 -21.13 10.31 0.85
N ALA A 192 -20.42 11.35 1.34
CA ALA A 192 -20.88 12.72 1.18
C ALA A 192 -20.99 13.12 -0.30
N VAL A 193 -19.97 12.83 -1.12
CA VAL A 193 -19.97 13.14 -2.57
C VAL A 193 -21.04 12.32 -3.29
N LEU A 194 -21.15 11.02 -3.03
CA LEU A 194 -22.12 10.15 -3.69
C LEU A 194 -23.57 10.47 -3.31
N LEU A 195 -23.82 11.01 -2.12
CA LEU A 195 -25.17 11.38 -1.67
C LEU A 195 -25.48 12.87 -1.91
N THR A 196 -24.60 13.61 -2.58
CA THR A 196 -24.84 15.01 -2.94
C THR A 196 -24.61 15.22 -4.43
N LEU A 197 -23.37 15.07 -4.89
CA LEU A 197 -22.95 15.39 -6.24
C LEU A 197 -23.56 14.46 -7.29
N ASN A 198 -23.74 13.17 -6.98
CA ASN A 198 -24.50 12.28 -7.87
C ASN A 198 -25.95 12.74 -8.03
N TYR A 199 -26.64 13.09 -6.95
CA TYR A 199 -28.03 13.54 -7.04
C TYR A 199 -28.13 14.84 -7.83
N PHE A 200 -27.13 15.72 -7.72
CA PHE A 200 -27.01 16.89 -8.59
C PHE A 200 -26.89 16.48 -10.06
N PHE A 201 -25.99 15.58 -10.43
CA PHE A 201 -25.85 15.13 -11.81
C PHE A 201 -27.09 14.40 -12.33
N MET A 202 -27.75 13.59 -11.49
CA MET A 202 -29.02 12.96 -11.82
C MET A 202 -30.12 14.00 -12.09
N ALA A 203 -30.18 15.08 -11.31
CA ALA A 203 -31.17 16.13 -11.48
C ALA A 203 -30.93 16.98 -12.73
N VAL A 204 -29.66 17.25 -13.07
CA VAL A 204 -29.29 18.12 -14.20
C VAL A 204 -29.30 17.36 -15.52
N LEU A 205 -28.74 16.13 -15.55
CA LEU A 205 -28.59 15.36 -16.78
C LEU A 205 -29.79 14.45 -17.06
N GLY A 206 -30.49 13.97 -16.03
CA GLY A 206 -31.69 13.14 -16.16
C GLY A 206 -31.50 11.99 -17.14
N ARG A 207 -32.35 11.94 -18.18
CA ARG A 207 -32.29 10.93 -19.26
C ARG A 207 -31.00 10.98 -20.07
N LYS A 208 -30.36 12.15 -20.21
CA LYS A 208 -29.12 12.30 -20.98
C LYS A 208 -27.98 11.49 -20.36
N LEU A 209 -28.00 11.25 -19.05
CA LEU A 209 -27.01 10.42 -18.35
C LEU A 209 -26.83 9.04 -19.01
N PHE A 210 -27.90 8.48 -19.61
CA PHE A 210 -27.88 7.16 -20.22
C PHE A 210 -27.53 7.16 -21.72
N TRP A 211 -27.27 8.33 -22.32
CA TRP A 211 -26.92 8.43 -23.74
C TRP A 211 -25.63 7.65 -24.07
N PRO A 212 -25.60 6.88 -25.19
CA PRO A 212 -26.58 6.79 -26.29
C PRO A 212 -27.70 5.77 -26.11
N SER A 213 -27.70 4.99 -25.03
CA SER A 213 -28.71 3.95 -24.80
C SER A 213 -30.01 4.55 -24.26
N HIS A 214 -31.14 4.24 -24.93
CA HIS A 214 -32.49 4.56 -24.45
C HIS A 214 -33.23 3.34 -23.90
N ASN A 215 -32.52 2.23 -23.68
CA ASN A 215 -33.11 1.00 -23.17
C ASN A 215 -33.21 1.03 -21.64
N PHE A 216 -34.39 1.43 -21.16
CA PHE A 216 -34.79 1.42 -19.74
C PHE A 216 -35.53 0.14 -19.33
N LYS A 217 -35.52 -0.91 -20.17
CA LYS A 217 -36.12 -2.20 -19.82
C LYS A 217 -35.32 -2.84 -18.67
N VAL A 218 -36.02 -3.22 -17.61
CA VAL A 218 -35.48 -3.97 -16.47
C VAL A 218 -34.79 -5.24 -16.98
N GLN A 219 -33.52 -5.43 -16.62
CA GLN A 219 -32.73 -6.58 -17.03
C GLN A 219 -33.40 -7.87 -16.50
N GLN A 220 -33.97 -8.69 -17.39
CA GLN A 220 -34.51 -9.99 -16.99
C GLN A 220 -33.36 -10.87 -16.47
N SER A 221 -33.59 -11.58 -15.35
CA SER A 221 -32.59 -12.46 -14.72
C SER A 221 -32.00 -13.43 -15.74
N SER A 222 -30.66 -13.48 -15.86
CA SER A 222 -30.03 -14.39 -16.82
C SER A 222 -30.39 -15.84 -16.49
N GLN A 223 -30.61 -16.66 -17.53
CA GLN A 223 -30.94 -18.08 -17.35
C GLN A 223 -29.85 -18.82 -16.57
N VAL A 224 -28.59 -18.40 -16.74
CA VAL A 224 -27.43 -18.94 -16.00
C VAL A 224 -27.52 -18.60 -14.51
N TRP A 225 -27.84 -17.35 -14.14
CA TRP A 225 -28.02 -16.95 -12.74
C TRP A 225 -29.19 -17.69 -12.08
N ARG A 226 -30.28 -17.91 -12.83
CA ARG A 226 -31.43 -18.69 -12.36
C ARG A 226 -31.05 -20.17 -12.16
N PHE A 227 -30.28 -20.75 -13.07
CA PHE A 227 -29.79 -22.13 -12.93
C PHE A 227 -28.87 -22.29 -11.71
N LEU A 228 -27.88 -21.41 -11.56
CA LEU A 228 -26.91 -21.46 -10.47
C LEU A 228 -27.58 -21.25 -9.11
N SER A 229 -28.48 -20.27 -8.98
CA SER A 229 -29.20 -20.01 -7.72
C SER A 229 -30.10 -21.18 -7.33
N GLN A 230 -30.88 -21.73 -8.27
CA GLN A 230 -31.74 -22.88 -8.01
C GLN A 230 -30.94 -24.12 -7.59
N ARG A 231 -29.80 -24.38 -8.24
CA ARG A 231 -28.97 -25.56 -7.95
C ARG A 231 -28.23 -25.42 -6.63
N GLY A 232 -27.72 -24.22 -6.32
CA GLY A 232 -27.11 -23.90 -5.03
C GLY A 232 -28.07 -24.09 -3.85
N LEU A 233 -29.32 -23.64 -4.00
CA LEU A 233 -30.36 -23.79 -2.97
C LEU A 233 -30.82 -25.24 -2.80
N LYS A 234 -30.81 -26.05 -3.86
CA LYS A 234 -31.19 -27.46 -3.80
C LYS A 234 -30.15 -28.35 -3.12
N GLN A 235 -28.86 -27.98 -3.19
CA GLN A 235 -27.77 -28.82 -2.69
C GLN A 235 -26.73 -28.03 -1.87
N PRO A 236 -27.14 -27.33 -0.79
CA PRO A 236 -26.24 -26.41 -0.07
C PRO A 236 -25.03 -27.13 0.53
N LEU A 237 -25.20 -28.36 1.03
CA LEU A 237 -24.12 -29.12 1.65
C LEU A 237 -22.97 -29.45 0.67
N ILE A 238 -23.29 -29.80 -0.58
CA ILE A 238 -22.27 -30.13 -1.59
C ILE A 238 -21.38 -28.92 -1.86
N TYR A 239 -21.99 -27.75 -2.06
CA TYR A 239 -21.24 -26.52 -2.33
C TYR A 239 -20.44 -26.04 -1.11
N ILE A 240 -20.97 -26.20 0.11
CA ILE A 240 -20.22 -25.92 1.35
C ILE A 240 -18.99 -26.84 1.45
N VAL A 241 -19.12 -28.13 1.14
CA VAL A 241 -18.01 -29.09 1.16
C VAL A 241 -16.97 -28.72 0.10
N ILE A 242 -17.39 -28.46 -1.14
CA ILE A 242 -16.49 -28.03 -2.22
C ILE A 242 -15.71 -26.77 -1.81
N PHE A 243 -16.42 -25.76 -1.30
CA PHE A 243 -15.79 -24.53 -0.82
C PHE A 243 -14.77 -24.80 0.30
N ARG A 244 -15.12 -25.64 1.29
CA ARG A 244 -14.21 -26.03 2.37
C ARG A 244 -12.99 -26.80 1.88
N VAL A 245 -13.15 -27.68 0.90
CA VAL A 245 -12.02 -28.43 0.33
C VAL A 245 -11.07 -27.48 -0.39
N ILE A 246 -11.59 -26.59 -1.23
CA ILE A 246 -10.78 -25.59 -1.94
C ILE A 246 -10.07 -24.67 -0.93
N ALA A 247 -10.81 -24.11 0.03
CA ALA A 247 -10.24 -23.27 1.07
C ALA A 247 -9.19 -24.02 1.91
N GLY A 248 -9.46 -25.27 2.27
CA GLY A 248 -8.53 -26.13 3.01
C GLY A 248 -7.23 -26.36 2.24
N ILE A 249 -7.31 -26.67 0.95
CA ILE A 249 -6.12 -26.82 0.08
C ILE A 249 -5.31 -25.52 0.08
N THR A 250 -5.96 -24.35 -0.05
CA THR A 250 -5.24 -23.06 -0.05
C THR A 250 -4.57 -22.76 1.30
N ILE A 251 -5.20 -23.10 2.42
CA ILE A 251 -4.65 -22.88 3.76
C ILE A 251 -3.45 -23.81 4.01
N VAL A 252 -3.55 -25.09 3.63
CA VAL A 252 -2.47 -26.06 3.82
C VAL A 252 -1.24 -25.72 2.96
N ASN A 253 -1.45 -25.16 1.76
CA ASN A 253 -0.37 -24.74 0.86
C ASN A 253 0.09 -23.29 1.09
N ALA A 254 -0.42 -22.59 2.10
CA ALA A 254 -0.01 -21.23 2.38
C ALA A 254 1.47 -21.21 2.87
N PRO A 255 2.32 -20.33 2.32
CA PRO A 255 3.72 -20.23 2.74
C PRO A 255 3.79 -19.82 4.21
N GLN A 256 4.46 -20.63 5.04
CA GLN A 256 4.55 -20.41 6.49
C GLN A 256 5.75 -19.57 6.93
N GLN A 257 6.66 -19.25 6.01
CA GLN A 257 7.84 -18.45 6.34
C GLN A 257 7.57 -16.98 6.00
N LEU A 258 7.58 -16.14 7.02
CA LEU A 258 7.55 -14.69 6.86
C LEU A 258 8.89 -14.25 6.25
N ASN A 259 8.84 -13.57 5.11
CA ASN A 259 10.01 -12.94 4.50
C ASN A 259 9.96 -11.43 4.78
N PHE A 260 11.05 -10.89 5.32
CA PHE A 260 11.21 -9.46 5.63
C PHE A 260 12.29 -8.80 4.77
N ASN A 261 12.71 -9.44 3.68
CA ASN A 261 13.76 -8.94 2.80
C ASN A 261 13.21 -7.98 1.74
N SER A 262 13.34 -6.67 1.99
CA SER A 262 12.88 -5.63 1.04
C SER A 262 13.55 -5.71 -0.33
N ALA A 263 14.75 -6.31 -0.43
CA ALA A 263 15.42 -6.49 -1.72
C ALA A 263 14.64 -7.43 -2.66
N ASP A 264 13.80 -8.33 -2.13
CA ASP A 264 13.02 -9.25 -2.95
C ASP A 264 11.90 -8.54 -3.72
N GLU A 265 11.37 -7.45 -3.16
CA GLU A 265 10.29 -6.64 -3.75
C GLU A 265 10.76 -5.72 -4.90
N VAL A 266 12.06 -5.43 -4.99
CA VAL A 266 12.62 -4.60 -6.06
C VAL A 266 12.84 -5.45 -7.34
N PRO A 267 12.54 -4.96 -8.56
CA PRO A 267 12.76 -5.72 -9.79
C PRO A 267 14.23 -6.13 -10.01
N ASN A 268 14.46 -7.34 -10.52
CA ASN A 268 15.83 -7.85 -10.81
C ASN A 268 16.58 -7.04 -11.89
N SER A 269 15.87 -6.24 -12.68
CA SER A 269 16.47 -5.32 -13.65
C SER A 269 17.20 -4.15 -12.98
N ASN A 270 16.86 -3.83 -11.73
CA ASN A 270 17.35 -2.63 -11.04
C ASN A 270 18.86 -2.72 -10.70
N PRO A 271 19.67 -1.71 -11.05
CA PRO A 271 21.11 -1.72 -10.76
C PRO A 271 21.44 -1.75 -9.26
N ILE A 272 20.60 -1.18 -8.39
CA ILE A 272 20.80 -1.18 -6.94
C ILE A 272 20.64 -2.60 -6.40
N LYS A 273 19.55 -3.30 -6.77
CA LYS A 273 19.34 -4.72 -6.41
C LYS A 273 20.46 -5.61 -6.93
N LYS A 274 20.93 -5.40 -8.17
CA LYS A 274 22.07 -6.16 -8.70
C LYS A 274 23.34 -5.96 -7.86
N GLY A 275 23.65 -4.72 -7.49
CA GLY A 275 24.76 -4.41 -6.60
C GLY A 275 24.62 -5.10 -5.24
N TYR A 276 23.42 -5.07 -4.65
CA TYR A 276 23.11 -5.75 -3.39
C TYR A 276 23.30 -7.27 -3.48
N LEU A 277 22.77 -7.91 -4.53
CA LEU A 277 22.88 -9.36 -4.73
C LEU A 277 24.33 -9.80 -4.96
N ILE A 278 25.11 -9.03 -5.72
CA ILE A 278 26.55 -9.28 -5.91
C ILE A 278 27.29 -9.16 -4.57
N ALA A 279 27.00 -8.11 -3.80
CA ALA A 279 27.57 -7.97 -2.47
C ALA A 279 27.19 -9.15 -1.56
N GLN A 280 25.94 -9.62 -1.60
CA GLN A 280 25.42 -10.71 -0.77
C GLN A 280 26.00 -12.09 -1.15
N ARG A 281 26.40 -12.26 -2.41
CA ARG A 281 27.10 -13.47 -2.85
C ARG A 281 28.51 -13.56 -2.25
N ASP A 282 29.24 -12.44 -2.25
CA ASP A 282 30.66 -12.42 -1.93
C ASP A 282 30.94 -12.05 -0.45
N PHE A 283 29.95 -11.45 0.24
CA PHE A 283 30.04 -11.05 1.64
C PHE A 283 28.88 -11.61 2.49
N SER A 284 29.13 -11.82 3.79
CA SER A 284 28.09 -12.25 4.73
C SER A 284 26.98 -11.22 4.84
N LYS A 285 25.72 -11.66 5.01
CA LYS A 285 24.54 -10.78 5.18
C LYS A 285 24.76 -9.63 6.17
N GLY A 286 25.33 -9.93 7.35
CA GLY A 286 25.63 -8.94 8.40
C GLY A 286 26.79 -7.98 8.10
N LYS A 287 27.52 -8.15 6.98
CA LYS A 287 28.52 -7.17 6.52
C LYS A 287 27.91 -6.12 5.59
N ILE A 288 26.79 -6.47 4.95
CA ILE A 288 26.06 -5.60 4.02
C ILE A 288 25.02 -4.79 4.79
N SER A 289 24.32 -5.45 5.71
CA SER A 289 23.37 -4.83 6.64
C SER A 289 23.79 -5.16 8.07
N PRO A 290 24.74 -4.40 8.65
CA PRO A 290 25.25 -4.67 9.99
C PRO A 290 24.19 -4.38 11.05
N THR A 291 24.12 -5.26 12.06
CA THR A 291 23.32 -5.00 13.26
C THR A 291 24.12 -4.12 14.22
N THR A 292 23.64 -2.91 14.47
CA THR A 292 24.30 -1.95 15.36
C THR A 292 23.76 -2.07 16.78
N ILE A 293 24.65 -2.22 17.76
CA ILE A 293 24.32 -2.18 19.19
C ILE A 293 24.67 -0.77 19.70
N ASN A 294 23.65 0.01 20.03
CA ASN A 294 23.82 1.37 20.57
C ASN A 294 23.84 1.34 22.10
N ILE A 295 24.97 1.74 22.70
CA ILE A 295 25.14 1.82 24.15
C ILE A 295 25.02 3.29 24.56
N LYS A 296 24.09 3.59 25.46
CA LYS A 296 23.86 4.95 25.99
C LYS A 296 24.08 4.97 27.50
N LEU A 297 24.97 5.84 27.97
CA LEU A 297 25.16 6.19 29.37
C LEU A 297 24.81 7.65 29.62
N ASN A 298 24.62 8.02 30.88
CA ASN A 298 24.36 9.41 31.29
C ASN A 298 25.63 10.26 31.39
N HIS A 299 26.80 9.68 31.13
CA HIS A 299 28.11 10.32 31.13
C HIS A 299 28.91 9.93 29.87
N PRO A 300 29.97 10.69 29.50
CA PRO A 300 30.81 10.37 28.35
C PRO A 300 31.51 9.01 28.48
N LEU A 301 31.50 8.22 27.40
CA LEU A 301 32.12 6.88 27.30
C LEU A 301 33.64 6.96 27.03
N ASN A 302 34.38 7.70 27.85
CA ASN A 302 35.82 7.91 27.70
C ASN A 302 36.64 7.37 28.89
N ASN A 303 35.99 6.70 29.84
CA ASN A 303 36.64 6.17 31.04
C ASN A 303 37.11 4.72 30.81
N GLN A 304 38.19 4.33 31.49
CA GLN A 304 38.76 2.98 31.39
C GLN A 304 37.74 1.90 31.77
N GLN A 305 36.92 2.13 32.80
CA GLN A 305 35.88 1.18 33.22
C GLN A 305 34.83 0.96 32.14
N ASP A 306 34.39 2.03 31.48
CA ASP A 306 33.38 1.96 30.41
C ASP A 306 33.95 1.25 29.17
N LEU A 307 35.20 1.56 28.79
CA LEU A 307 35.87 0.89 27.68
C LEU A 307 36.11 -0.61 27.99
N ALA A 308 36.45 -0.96 29.22
CA ALA A 308 36.57 -2.36 29.64
C ALA A 308 35.22 -3.09 29.57
N ALA A 309 34.13 -2.45 29.97
CA ALA A 309 32.78 -3.00 29.85
C ALA A 309 32.38 -3.20 28.37
N ILE A 310 32.68 -2.23 27.49
CA ILE A 310 32.47 -2.38 26.04
C ILE A 310 33.26 -3.55 25.48
N ASP A 311 34.51 -3.74 25.92
CA ASP A 311 35.34 -4.86 25.45
C ASP A 311 34.78 -6.22 25.92
N GLN A 312 34.31 -6.31 27.17
CA GLN A 312 33.63 -7.50 27.69
C GLN A 312 32.38 -7.84 26.86
N ILE A 313 31.54 -6.85 26.57
CA ILE A 313 30.36 -7.01 25.71
C ILE A 313 30.79 -7.47 24.31
N THR A 314 31.80 -6.83 23.72
CA THR A 314 32.33 -7.17 22.40
C THR A 314 32.74 -8.63 22.33
N ASN A 315 33.51 -9.11 23.31
CA ASN A 315 33.97 -10.50 23.38
C ASN A 315 32.83 -11.49 23.68
N ALA A 316 31.84 -11.10 24.49
CA ALA A 316 30.66 -11.92 24.75
C ALA A 316 29.81 -12.12 23.49
N VAL A 317 29.54 -11.06 22.74
CA VAL A 317 28.77 -11.12 21.48
C VAL A 317 29.51 -11.96 20.44
N LYS A 318 30.84 -11.83 20.36
CA LYS A 318 31.69 -12.59 19.44
C LYS A 318 31.67 -14.12 19.67
N LYS A 319 31.36 -14.58 20.88
CA LYS A 319 31.26 -16.01 21.21
C LYS A 319 29.97 -16.67 20.68
N ASN A 320 28.98 -15.90 20.24
CA ASN A 320 27.73 -16.45 19.74
C ASN A 320 27.92 -17.06 18.34
N SER A 321 27.42 -18.29 18.14
CA SER A 321 27.59 -19.09 16.91
C SER A 321 27.08 -18.42 15.62
N GLY A 322 26.20 -17.42 15.72
CA GLY A 322 25.72 -16.64 14.58
C GLY A 322 26.55 -15.39 14.22
N VAL A 323 27.58 -15.05 14.99
CA VAL A 323 28.33 -13.79 14.84
C VAL A 323 29.69 -14.04 14.19
N LYS A 324 29.88 -13.51 12.96
CA LYS A 324 31.14 -13.66 12.22
C LYS A 324 32.24 -12.69 12.70
N SER A 325 31.88 -11.44 13.00
CA SER A 325 32.80 -10.41 13.49
C SER A 325 32.02 -9.31 14.21
N VAL A 326 32.60 -8.72 15.25
CA VAL A 326 32.05 -7.58 15.99
C VAL A 326 33.05 -6.45 15.89
N MET A 327 32.63 -5.27 15.46
CA MET A 327 33.46 -4.05 15.46
C MET A 327 32.97 -3.14 16.58
N SER A 328 33.87 -2.59 17.38
CA SER A 328 33.56 -1.70 18.50
C SER A 328 34.64 -0.64 18.67
N VAL A 329 34.43 0.31 19.59
CA VAL A 329 35.43 1.35 19.91
C VAL A 329 36.75 0.74 20.41
N THR A 330 36.71 -0.39 21.11
CA THR A 330 37.92 -1.10 21.59
C THR A 330 38.53 -2.03 20.53
N GLN A 331 37.73 -2.49 19.58
CA GLN A 331 38.15 -3.39 18.49
C GLN A 331 37.64 -2.87 17.13
N PRO A 332 38.18 -1.75 16.60
CA PRO A 332 37.61 -1.07 15.43
C PRO A 332 37.71 -1.89 14.15
N THR A 333 38.70 -2.79 14.05
CA THR A 333 38.86 -3.73 12.91
C THR A 333 38.20 -5.09 13.16
N GLY A 334 37.49 -5.23 14.28
CA GLY A 334 36.94 -6.50 14.79
C GLY A 334 37.96 -7.46 15.40
N ARG A 335 39.17 -6.95 15.62
CA ARG A 335 40.26 -7.61 16.36
C ARG A 335 40.78 -6.67 17.43
N PRO A 336 41.27 -7.21 18.56
CA PRO A 336 41.93 -6.40 19.58
C PRO A 336 43.17 -5.71 18.99
N LEU A 337 43.29 -4.39 19.23
CA LEU A 337 44.50 -3.65 18.92
C LEU A 337 45.46 -3.77 20.10
N ASN A 338 46.59 -4.44 19.92
CA ASN A 338 47.59 -4.67 20.98
C ASN A 338 48.05 -3.39 21.70
N GLN A 339 47.90 -2.21 21.07
CA GLN A 339 48.23 -0.90 21.64
C GLN A 339 47.20 -0.37 22.66
N LEU A 340 45.98 -0.92 22.67
CA LEU A 340 44.89 -0.54 23.58
C LEU A 340 44.78 -1.46 24.79
N TYR A 341 45.53 -2.57 24.84
CA TYR A 341 45.54 -3.50 25.96
C TYR A 341 46.83 -3.38 26.73
N VAL A 342 46.72 -3.18 28.04
CA VAL A 342 47.88 -3.18 28.95
C VAL A 342 48.39 -4.62 29.04
N LYS A 343 49.65 -4.84 28.63
CA LYS A 343 50.34 -6.10 28.93
C LYS A 343 50.53 -6.18 30.43
N ILE A 344 49.77 -7.05 31.08
CA ILE A 344 50.05 -7.44 32.45
C ILE A 344 51.22 -8.43 32.35
N ASN A 345 52.42 -7.96 32.67
CA ASN A 345 53.58 -8.83 32.89
C ASN A 345 53.44 -9.56 34.22
#